data_AF-A0A2C5YA41-F1
#
_entry.id   AF-A0A2C5YA41-F1
#
_cell.length_a   1.000
_cell.length_b   1.000
_cell.length_c   1.000
_cell.angle_alpha   90.00
_cell.angle_beta   90.00
_cell.angle_gamma   90.00
#
_symmetry.space_group_name_H-M   'P 1'
#
loop_
_entity.id
_entity.type
_entity.pdbx_description
1 polymer ?
#
loop_
_entity_poly.entity_id
_entity_poly.type
_entity_poly.pdbx_seq_one_letter_code
_entity_poly.pdbx_strand_id
1 'polypeptide(L)'
;MQADMQADMRLSDKLKEARRLQERGLYANASDLFQEALAESPRDKSTSARLEFVSMQLTQGLLGECNDHLMQLCDSIDRRLEEPQIVAVVDLLHAILAAASTVKMERPLRSSVEIYNKQLVG
;
A
#
# COMPACT_ATOMS: atom_id res chain seq x y z
N MET A 1 -24.49 15.28 -12.29
CA MET A 1 -25.39 14.52 -11.40
C MET A 1 -25.57 13.06 -11.81
N GLN A 2 -26.12 12.70 -12.98
CA GLN A 2 -26.22 11.28 -13.41
C GLN A 2 -24.86 10.65 -13.78
N ALA A 3 -23.95 11.41 -14.42
CA ALA A 3 -22.62 10.94 -14.77
C ALA A 3 -21.74 10.69 -13.53
N ASP A 4 -21.79 11.59 -12.54
CA ASP A 4 -21.04 11.46 -11.29
C ASP A 4 -21.52 10.26 -10.46
N MET A 5 -22.84 10.01 -10.44
CA MET A 5 -23.42 8.85 -9.76
C MET A 5 -23.03 7.52 -10.44
N GLN A 6 -22.90 7.49 -11.77
CA GLN A 6 -22.40 6.32 -12.48
C GLN A 6 -20.89 6.09 -12.28
N ALA A 7 -20.10 7.16 -12.17
CA ALA A 7 -18.67 7.07 -11.86
C ALA A 7 -18.44 6.54 -10.44
N ASP A 8 -19.15 7.09 -9.44
CA ASP A 8 -19.08 6.62 -8.06
C ASP A 8 -19.52 5.14 -7.93
N MET A 9 -20.53 4.71 -8.70
CA MET A 9 -20.98 3.31 -8.71
C MET A 9 -19.94 2.36 -9.33
N ARG A 10 -19.33 2.74 -10.46
CA ARG A 10 -18.26 1.95 -11.10
C ARG A 10 -17.04 1.82 -10.21
N LEU A 11 -16.65 2.90 -9.54
CA LEU A 11 -15.56 2.90 -8.56
C LEU A 11 -15.84 1.90 -7.43
N SER A 12 -17.07 1.93 -6.87
CA SER A 12 -17.50 1.01 -5.83
C SER A 12 -17.41 -0.45 -6.28
N ASP A 13 -17.80 -0.74 -7.51
CA ASP A 13 -17.79 -2.11 -8.04
C ASP A 13 -16.37 -2.63 -8.31
N LYS A 14 -15.47 -1.79 -8.83
CA LYS A 14 -14.05 -2.14 -8.98
C LYS A 14 -13.40 -2.47 -7.65
N LEU A 15 -13.63 -1.65 -6.61
CA LEU A 15 -13.08 -1.91 -5.27
C LEU A 15 -13.63 -3.19 -4.64
N LYS A 16 -14.92 -3.49 -4.82
CA LYS A 16 -15.50 -4.77 -4.35
C LYS A 16 -14.86 -5.97 -5.04
N GLU A 17 -14.69 -5.90 -6.35
CA GLU A 17 -14.06 -7.00 -7.10
C GLU A 17 -12.58 -7.15 -6.75
N ALA A 18 -11.85 -6.04 -6.56
CA ALA A 18 -10.46 -6.06 -6.09
C ALA A 18 -10.33 -6.80 -4.76
N ARG A 19 -11.19 -6.48 -3.77
CA ARG A 19 -11.24 -7.17 -2.47
C ARG A 19 -11.55 -8.67 -2.63
N ARG A 20 -12.51 -9.03 -3.48
CA ARG A 20 -12.85 -10.43 -3.75
C ARG A 20 -11.68 -11.21 -4.36
N LEU A 21 -10.91 -10.58 -5.25
CA LEU A 21 -9.72 -11.18 -5.85
C LEU A 21 -8.59 -11.32 -4.82
N GLN A 22 -8.39 -10.32 -3.97
CA GLN A 22 -7.45 -10.36 -2.85
C GLN A 22 -7.76 -11.53 -1.90
N GLU A 23 -9.02 -11.70 -1.49
CA GLU A 23 -9.45 -12.81 -0.62
C GLU A 23 -9.19 -14.19 -1.24
N ARG A 24 -9.11 -14.27 -2.57
CA ARG A 24 -8.79 -15.48 -3.32
C ARG A 24 -7.29 -15.65 -3.61
N GLY A 25 -6.45 -14.73 -3.14
CA GLY A 25 -5.00 -14.71 -3.40
C GLY A 25 -4.63 -14.31 -4.83
N LEU A 26 -5.57 -13.78 -5.61
CA LEU A 26 -5.35 -13.32 -7.00
C LEU A 26 -4.81 -11.88 -7.01
N TYR A 27 -3.65 -11.68 -6.36
CA TYR A 27 -3.15 -10.34 -6.03
C TYR A 27 -2.79 -9.47 -7.24
N ALA A 28 -2.29 -10.05 -8.34
CA ALA A 28 -1.99 -9.28 -9.54
C ALA A 28 -3.26 -8.62 -10.11
N ASN A 29 -4.32 -9.41 -10.30
CA ASN A 29 -5.60 -8.90 -10.79
C ASN A 29 -6.27 -7.93 -9.80
N ALA A 30 -6.12 -8.18 -8.50
CA ALA A 30 -6.60 -7.25 -7.46
C ALA A 30 -5.86 -5.91 -7.54
N SER A 31 -4.53 -5.94 -7.74
CA SER A 31 -3.69 -4.75 -7.91
C SER A 31 -4.11 -3.91 -9.11
N ASP A 32 -4.34 -4.55 -10.27
CA ASP A 32 -4.80 -3.85 -11.47
C ASP A 32 -6.12 -3.10 -11.21
N LEU A 33 -7.09 -3.76 -10.57
CA LEU A 33 -8.38 -3.13 -10.25
C LEU A 33 -8.26 -2.01 -9.21
N PHE A 34 -7.38 -2.15 -8.21
CA PHE A 34 -7.10 -1.07 -7.28
C PHE A 34 -6.49 0.14 -8.01
N GLN A 35 -5.52 -0.07 -8.89
CA GLN A 35 -4.89 1.01 -9.65
C GLN A 35 -5.89 1.72 -10.57
N GLU A 36 -6.72 0.96 -11.28
CA GLU A 36 -7.78 1.52 -12.11
C GLU A 36 -8.79 2.35 -11.28
N ALA A 37 -9.24 1.80 -10.15
CA ALA A 37 -10.15 2.50 -9.25
C ALA A 37 -9.53 3.81 -8.73
N LEU A 38 -8.26 3.79 -8.35
CA LEU A 38 -7.55 4.97 -7.84
C LEU A 38 -7.25 6.01 -8.91
N ALA A 39 -7.10 5.62 -10.18
CA ALA A 39 -6.93 6.54 -11.30
C ALA A 39 -8.22 7.29 -11.66
N GLU A 40 -9.39 6.65 -11.46
CA GLU A 40 -10.71 7.19 -11.78
C GLU A 40 -11.32 8.02 -10.62
N SER A 41 -10.75 7.94 -9.41
CA SER A 41 -11.33 8.53 -8.20
C SER A 41 -10.85 9.97 -7.93
N PRO A 42 -11.75 10.90 -7.53
CA PRO A 42 -11.34 12.19 -6.98
C PRO A 42 -10.38 12.00 -5.79
N ARG A 43 -9.31 12.80 -5.74
CA ARG A 43 -8.22 12.65 -4.74
C ARG A 43 -8.74 12.54 -3.31
N ASP A 44 -9.74 13.34 -2.98
CA ASP A 44 -10.45 13.51 -1.72
C ASP A 44 -11.37 12.34 -1.31
N LYS A 45 -11.75 11.43 -2.24
CA LYS A 45 -12.54 10.23 -1.92
C LYS A 45 -11.71 8.94 -1.87
N SER A 46 -10.38 9.05 -2.02
CA SER A 46 -9.52 7.90 -2.32
C SER A 46 -8.67 7.40 -1.17
N THR A 47 -8.61 8.07 -0.01
CA THR A 47 -7.71 7.74 1.09
C THR A 47 -7.91 6.31 1.61
N SER A 48 -9.15 5.90 1.91
CA SER A 48 -9.45 4.54 2.37
C SER A 48 -9.10 3.48 1.31
N ALA A 49 -9.40 3.74 0.04
CA ALA A 49 -9.05 2.82 -1.05
C ALA A 49 -7.53 2.69 -1.24
N ARG A 50 -6.78 3.79 -1.06
CA ARG A 50 -5.30 3.77 -1.08
C ARG A 50 -4.73 2.99 0.10
N LEU A 51 -5.29 3.17 1.29
CA LEU A 51 -4.91 2.41 2.48
C LEU A 51 -5.17 0.90 2.31
N GLU A 52 -6.30 0.53 1.70
CA GLU A 52 -6.60 -0.86 1.38
C GLU A 52 -5.59 -1.43 0.38
N PHE A 53 -5.25 -0.69 -0.66
CA PHE A 53 -4.26 -1.12 -1.64
C PHE A 53 -2.86 -1.31 -1.00
N VAL A 54 -2.43 -0.36 -0.18
CA VAL A 54 -1.19 -0.44 0.61
C VAL A 54 -1.22 -1.66 1.55
N SER A 55 -2.33 -1.93 2.21
CA SER A 55 -2.50 -3.10 3.10
C SER A 55 -2.33 -4.42 2.34
N MET A 56 -2.87 -4.50 1.13
CA MET A 56 -2.68 -5.66 0.25
C MET A 56 -1.21 -5.83 -0.17
N GLN A 57 -0.51 -4.74 -0.54
CA GLN A 57 0.92 -4.80 -0.89
C GLN A 57 1.79 -5.18 0.31
N LEU A 58 1.46 -4.69 1.52
CA LEU A 58 2.11 -5.08 2.76
C LEU A 58 1.99 -6.58 3.03
N THR A 59 0.79 -7.15 2.81
CA THR A 59 0.53 -8.59 2.96
C THR A 59 1.40 -9.43 2.00
N GLN A 60 1.73 -8.88 0.83
CA GLN A 60 2.60 -9.51 -0.16
C GLN A 60 4.10 -9.27 0.08
N GLY A 61 4.47 -8.45 1.07
CA GLY A 61 5.86 -8.08 1.33
C GLY A 61 6.44 -7.10 0.31
N LEU A 62 5.61 -6.41 -0.46
CA LEU A 62 6.01 -5.42 -1.47
C LEU A 62 6.36 -4.06 -0.82
N LEU A 63 7.31 -4.07 0.12
CA LEU A 63 7.60 -2.92 0.99
C LEU A 63 8.03 -1.66 0.23
N GLY A 64 8.71 -1.82 -0.91
CA GLY A 64 9.09 -0.69 -1.77
C GLY A 64 7.87 0.04 -2.33
N GLU A 65 6.93 -0.69 -2.93
CA GLU A 65 5.70 -0.12 -3.47
C GLU A 65 4.83 0.49 -2.37
N CYS A 66 4.73 -0.18 -1.20
CA CYS A 66 4.01 0.37 -0.05
C CYS A 66 4.56 1.74 0.37
N ASN A 67 5.89 1.88 0.40
CA ASN A 67 6.54 3.12 0.78
C ASN A 67 6.25 4.24 -0.22
N ASP A 68 6.33 3.95 -1.52
CA ASP A 68 6.03 4.92 -2.57
C ASP A 68 4.57 5.40 -2.49
N HIS A 69 3.61 4.48 -2.32
CA HIS A 69 2.19 4.83 -2.21
C HIS A 69 1.86 5.60 -0.93
N LEU A 70 2.47 5.25 0.22
CA LEU A 70 2.25 5.97 1.46
C LEU A 70 2.88 7.36 1.43
N MET A 71 4.07 7.53 0.86
CA MET A 71 4.65 8.86 0.66
C MET A 71 3.73 9.75 -0.18
N GLN A 72 3.24 9.23 -1.33
CA GLN A 72 2.30 9.96 -2.16
C GLN A 72 1.01 10.32 -1.41
N LEU A 73 0.51 9.42 -0.55
CA LEU A 73 -0.67 9.66 0.26
C LEU A 73 -0.39 10.73 1.34
N CYS A 74 0.72 10.65 2.06
CA CYS A 74 1.12 11.66 3.06
C CYS A 74 1.24 13.07 2.45
N ASP A 75 1.71 13.18 1.22
CA ASP A 75 1.86 14.46 0.51
C ASP A 75 0.53 15.03 0.00
N SER A 76 -0.47 14.18 -0.24
CA SER A 76 -1.73 14.56 -0.90
C SER A 76 -2.95 14.54 0.01
N ILE A 77 -2.86 13.95 1.20
CA ILE A 77 -3.96 13.85 2.15
C ILE A 77 -4.35 15.23 2.69
N ASP A 78 -5.62 15.61 2.52
CA ASP A 78 -6.16 16.81 3.17
C ASP A 78 -6.61 16.45 4.60
N ARG A 79 -5.72 16.68 5.55
CA ARG A 79 -5.92 16.38 6.98
C ARG A 79 -7.11 17.13 7.61
N ARG A 80 -7.69 18.13 6.94
CA ARG A 80 -8.88 18.87 7.43
C ARG A 80 -10.18 18.19 7.03
N LEU A 81 -10.16 17.41 5.95
CA LEU A 81 -11.32 16.73 5.39
C LEU A 81 -11.43 15.27 5.86
N GLU A 82 -10.31 14.69 6.28
CA GLU A 82 -10.22 13.30 6.72
C GLU A 82 -10.54 13.10 8.21
N GLU A 83 -11.05 11.92 8.55
CA GLU A 83 -11.23 11.53 9.94
C GLU A 83 -9.86 11.44 10.65
N PRO A 84 -9.73 11.97 11.88
CA PRO A 84 -8.46 11.96 12.62
C PRO A 84 -7.84 10.55 12.76
N GLN A 85 -8.69 9.52 12.88
CA GLN A 85 -8.25 8.13 12.97
C GLN A 85 -7.60 7.65 11.68
N ILE A 86 -8.12 8.05 10.51
CA ILE A 86 -7.55 7.71 9.20
C ILE A 86 -6.18 8.36 9.05
N VAL A 87 -6.07 9.65 9.39
CA VAL A 87 -4.80 10.38 9.35
C VAL A 87 -3.76 9.71 10.27
N ALA A 88 -4.16 9.31 11.49
CA ALA A 88 -3.28 8.64 12.43
C ALA A 88 -2.78 7.28 11.89
N VAL A 89 -3.63 6.51 11.20
CA VAL A 89 -3.23 5.25 10.57
C VAL A 89 -2.22 5.47 9.44
N VAL A 90 -2.44 6.48 8.59
CA VAL A 90 -1.50 6.86 7.52
C VAL A 90 -0.13 7.22 8.12
N ASP A 91 -0.12 8.10 9.13
CA ASP A 91 1.12 8.55 9.79
C ASP A 91 1.86 7.37 10.45
N LEU A 92 1.13 6.48 11.13
CA LEU A 92 1.71 5.30 11.77
C LEU A 92 2.32 4.34 10.75
N LEU A 93 1.60 4.02 9.67
CA LEU A 93 2.09 3.11 8.62
C LEU A 93 3.33 3.68 7.91
N HIS A 94 3.32 4.96 7.59
CA HIS A 94 4.47 5.63 7.01
C HIS A 94 5.68 5.61 7.96
N ALA A 95 5.48 5.90 9.25
CA ALA A 95 6.55 5.82 10.25
C ALA A 95 7.13 4.41 10.41
N ILE A 96 6.29 3.37 10.40
CA ILE A 96 6.74 1.96 10.47
C ILE A 96 7.57 1.61 9.24
N LEU A 97 7.14 1.98 8.04
CA LEU A 97 7.88 1.68 6.81
C LEU A 97 9.17 2.49 6.68
N ALA A 98 9.18 3.76 7.11
CA ALA A 98 10.39 4.56 7.20
C ALA A 98 11.38 3.97 8.22
N ALA A 99 10.88 3.47 9.35
CA ALA A 99 11.73 2.77 10.33
C ALA A 99 12.27 1.45 9.75
N ALA A 100 11.42 0.64 9.10
CA ALA A 100 11.82 -0.62 8.50
C ALA A 100 12.85 -0.44 7.37
N SER A 101 12.73 0.63 6.57
CA SER A 101 13.66 0.95 5.48
C SER A 101 14.97 1.58 5.97
N THR A 102 15.00 2.18 7.16
CA THR A 102 16.20 2.73 7.78
C THR A 102 17.03 1.71 8.56
N VAL A 103 16.46 0.56 8.92
CA VAL A 103 17.24 -0.59 9.41
C VAL A 103 18.11 -1.08 8.25
N LYS A 104 19.37 -0.66 8.22
CA LYS A 104 20.37 -1.12 7.26
C LYS A 104 20.68 -2.60 7.47
N MET A 105 19.83 -3.47 6.93
CA MET A 105 20.01 -4.93 6.94
C MET A 105 21.23 -5.37 6.12
N GLU A 106 21.78 -4.51 5.27
CA GLU A 106 22.98 -4.76 4.46
C GLU A 106 24.15 -5.33 5.28
N ARG A 107 24.46 -4.73 6.43
CA ARG A 107 25.61 -5.12 7.25
C ARG A 107 25.36 -6.44 8.00
N PRO A 108 24.24 -6.63 8.72
CA PRO A 108 23.90 -7.93 9.29
C PRO A 108 23.81 -9.06 8.26
N LEU A 109 23.18 -8.84 7.10
CA LEU A 109 23.07 -9.85 6.05
C LEU A 109 24.43 -10.23 5.48
N ARG A 110 25.29 -9.25 5.19
CA ARG A 110 26.65 -9.51 4.73
C ARG A 110 27.43 -10.34 5.74
N SER A 111 27.37 -9.98 7.03
CA SER A 111 28.01 -10.75 8.08
C SER A 111 27.46 -12.17 8.19
N SER A 112 26.14 -12.38 8.09
CA SER A 112 25.53 -13.72 8.09
C SER A 112 25.98 -14.57 6.89
N VAL A 113 26.06 -13.99 5.70
CA VAL A 113 26.56 -14.66 4.49
C VAL A 113 28.03 -15.03 4.62
N GLU A 114 28.87 -14.13 5.16
CA GLU A 114 30.29 -14.42 5.41
C GLU A 114 30.48 -15.56 6.42
N ILE A 115 29.68 -15.61 7.49
CA ILE A 115 29.72 -16.70 8.47
C ILE A 115 29.31 -18.02 7.83
N TYR A 116 28.21 -18.02 7.08
CA TYR A 116 27.72 -19.21 6.38
C TYR A 116 28.77 -19.77 5.40
N ASN A 117 29.37 -18.90 4.58
CA ASN A 117 30.41 -19.29 3.63
C ASN A 117 31.66 -19.83 4.33
N LYS A 118 32.07 -19.25 5.47
CA LYS A 118 33.19 -19.77 6.28
C LYS A 118 32.91 -21.16 6.84
N GLN A 119 31.66 -21.47 7.17
CA GLN A 119 31.27 -22.79 7.67
C GLN A 119 31.06 -23.85 6.59
N LEU A 120 30.86 -23.46 5.32
CA LEU A 120 30.77 -24.39 4.19
C LEU A 120 32.12 -24.78 3.60
N VAL A 121 33.14 -23.94 3.77
CA VAL A 121 34.48 -24.11 3.17
C VAL A 121 35.49 -24.71 4.17
N GLY A 122 35.16 -24.76 5.47
CA GLY A 122 35.95 -25.41 6.52
C GLY A 122 35.40 -26.78 6.88
#